data_AF-A0A2E4AJ12-F1
#
_entry.id   AF-A0A2E4AJ12-F1
#
_cell.length_a   1.000
_cell.length_b   1.000
_cell.length_c   1.000
_cell.angle_alpha   90.00
_cell.angle_beta   90.00
_cell.angle_gamma   90.00
#
_symmetry.space_group_name_H-M   'P 1'
#
loop_
_entity.id
_entity.type
_entity.pdbx_description
1 polymer ?
#
loop_
_entity_poly.entity_id
_entity_poly.type
_entity_poly.pdbx_seq_one_letter_code
_entity_poly.pdbx_strand_id
1 'polypeptide(L)'
;MGNIAVGESVEEQLRLDLQLEIEAVERYRRGVEICLSEGDPGSRELVEHLLVGEEHHLDWIETQLSMIDDIGIERYLQSSIGEE
;
A
#
# COMPACT_ATOMS: atom_id res chain seq x y z
N MET A 1 -2.36 8.14 -19.98
CA MET A 1 -2.90 7.96 -18.62
C MET A 1 -2.97 6.47 -18.38
N GLY A 2 -2.48 6.00 -17.24
CA GLY A 2 -2.47 4.57 -16.90
C GLY A 2 -3.88 4.02 -16.72
N ASN A 3 -4.02 2.69 -16.80
CA ASN A 3 -5.26 2.01 -16.48
C ASN A 3 -5.52 2.14 -14.97
N ILE A 4 -6.76 2.44 -14.58
CA ILE A 4 -7.20 2.42 -13.19
C ILE A 4 -7.86 1.07 -12.95
N ALA A 5 -7.35 0.30 -12.00
CA ALA A 5 -8.00 -0.92 -11.54
C ALA A 5 -9.06 -0.54 -10.49
N VAL A 6 -10.27 -1.07 -10.63
CA VAL A 6 -11.40 -0.78 -9.72
C VAL A 6 -12.00 -2.10 -9.29
N GLY A 7 -11.93 -2.41 -8.00
CA GLY A 7 -12.50 -3.64 -7.44
C GLY A 7 -14.01 -3.53 -7.20
N GLU A 8 -14.73 -4.63 -7.40
CA GLU A 8 -16.18 -4.75 -7.22
C GLU A 8 -16.58 -5.23 -5.81
N SER A 9 -15.61 -5.63 -4.99
CA SER A 9 -15.77 -6.01 -3.59
C SER A 9 -14.63 -5.46 -2.73
N VAL A 10 -14.84 -5.36 -1.41
CA VAL A 10 -13.79 -4.89 -0.47
C VAL A 10 -12.54 -5.76 -0.54
N GLU A 11 -12.71 -7.08 -0.64
CA GLU A 11 -11.58 -8.02 -0.76
C GLU A 11 -10.80 -7.81 -2.07
N GLU A 12 -11.49 -7.54 -3.18
CA GLU A 12 -10.84 -7.21 -4.45
C GLU A 12 -10.14 -5.86 -4.39
N GLN A 13 -10.75 -4.84 -3.77
CA GLN A 13 -10.15 -3.53 -3.56
C GLN A 13 -8.83 -3.65 -2.79
N LEU A 14 -8.84 -4.35 -1.65
CA LEU A 14 -7.64 -4.58 -0.84
C LEU A 14 -6.54 -5.33 -1.61
N ARG A 15 -6.88 -6.30 -2.46
CA ARG A 15 -5.88 -7.02 -3.28
C ARG A 15 -5.29 -6.15 -4.39
N LEU A 16 -6.11 -5.31 -5.03
CA LEU A 16 -5.64 -4.36 -6.03
C LEU A 16 -4.75 -3.29 -5.40
N ASP A 17 -5.13 -2.80 -4.22
CA ASP A 17 -4.33 -1.85 -3.44
C ASP A 17 -3.02 -2.49 -2.98
N LEU A 18 -3.04 -3.75 -2.52
CA LEU A 18 -1.81 -4.48 -2.18
C LEU A 18 -0.83 -4.52 -3.36
N GLN A 19 -1.33 -4.84 -4.56
CA GLN A 19 -0.48 -4.84 -5.75
C GLN A 19 0.08 -3.44 -6.04
N LEU A 20 -0.76 -2.40 -5.93
CA LEU A 20 -0.35 -1.03 -6.14
C LEU A 20 0.77 -0.61 -5.16
N GLU A 21 0.62 -0.95 -3.88
CA GLU A 21 1.59 -0.63 -2.83
C GLU A 21 2.91 -1.37 -3.01
N ILE A 22 2.88 -2.65 -3.40
CA ILE A 22 4.10 -3.40 -3.75
C ILE A 22 4.87 -2.68 -4.87
N GLU A 23 4.17 -2.26 -5.92
CA GLU A 23 4.79 -1.51 -7.01
C GLU A 23 5.28 -0.12 -6.57
N ALA A 24 4.58 0.54 -5.64
CA ALA A 24 4.97 1.83 -5.08
C ALA A 24 6.25 1.72 -4.25
N VAL A 25 6.35 0.72 -3.35
CA VAL A 25 7.54 0.42 -2.55
C VAL A 25 8.76 0.17 -3.45
N GLU A 26 8.61 -0.64 -4.51
CA GLU A 26 9.70 -0.86 -5.47
C GLU A 26 10.12 0.43 -6.18
N ARG A 27 9.15 1.25 -6.61
CA ARG A 27 9.41 2.55 -7.26
C ARG A 27 10.15 3.50 -6.33
N TYR A 28 9.73 3.63 -5.08
CA TYR A 28 10.37 4.55 -4.14
C TYR A 28 11.75 4.07 -3.71
N ARG A 29 11.98 2.76 -3.50
CA ARG A 29 13.34 2.22 -3.28
C ARG A 29 14.29 2.60 -4.40
N ARG A 30 13.87 2.43 -5.66
CA ARG A 30 14.64 2.88 -6.82
C ARG A 30 14.82 4.39 -6.84
N GLY A 31 13.80 5.15 -6.43
CA GLY A 31 13.88 6.60 -6.29
C GLY A 31 14.96 7.05 -5.30
N VAL A 32 15.05 6.40 -4.14
CA VAL A 32 16.11 6.65 -3.14
C VAL A 32 17.50 6.44 -3.74
N GLU A 33 17.69 5.33 -4.47
CA GLU A 33 18.97 5.03 -5.14
C GLU A 33 19.36 6.10 -6.17
N ILE A 34 18.40 6.60 -6.96
CA ILE A 34 18.62 7.66 -7.95
C ILE A 34 18.99 8.98 -7.25
N CYS A 35 18.23 9.40 -6.23
CA CYS A 35 18.55 10.62 -5.50
C CYS A 35 19.95 10.55 -4.86
N LEU A 36 20.35 9.38 -4.38
CA LEU A 36 21.70 9.16 -3.86
C LEU A 36 22.78 9.27 -4.96
N SER A 37 22.56 8.65 -6.13
CA SER A 37 23.53 8.68 -7.23
C SER A 37 23.74 10.08 -7.81
N GLU A 38 22.69 10.90 -7.83
CA GLU A 38 22.73 12.28 -8.33
C GLU A 38 23.16 13.30 -7.27
N GLY A 39 23.36 12.88 -6.02
CA GLY A 39 23.77 13.78 -4.93
C GLY A 39 22.67 14.77 -4.52
N ASP A 40 21.40 14.36 -4.56
CA ASP A 40 20.23 15.17 -4.18
C ASP A 40 19.66 14.74 -2.81
N PRO A 41 20.17 15.31 -1.71
CA PRO A 41 19.77 14.90 -0.37
C PRO A 41 18.34 15.32 0.00
N GLY A 42 17.83 16.43 -0.56
CA GLY A 42 16.50 16.95 -0.23
C GLY A 42 15.39 16.09 -0.84
N SER A 43 15.52 15.72 -2.11
CA SER A 43 14.60 14.77 -2.72
C SER A 43 14.74 13.38 -2.11
N ARG A 44 15.96 12.95 -1.75
CA ARG A 44 16.16 11.66 -1.06
C ARG A 44 15.35 11.58 0.23
N GLU A 45 15.43 12.59 1.10
CA GLU A 45 14.70 12.61 2.37
C GLU A 45 13.18 12.51 2.15
N LEU A 46 12.66 13.26 1.18
CA LEU A 46 11.23 13.19 0.82
C LEU A 46 10.83 11.79 0.33
N VAL A 47 11.62 11.18 -0.54
CA VAL A 47 11.34 9.86 -1.10
C VAL A 47 11.46 8.76 -0.04
N GLU A 48 12.44 8.85 0.87
CA GLU A 48 12.56 7.95 2.02
C GLU A 48 11.32 8.05 2.93
N HIS A 49 10.81 9.25 3.18
CA HIS A 49 9.59 9.43 3.97
C HIS A 49 8.35 8.81 3.30
N LEU A 50 8.22 8.99 1.98
CA LEU A 50 7.14 8.37 1.20
C LEU A 50 7.25 6.84 1.21
N LEU A 51 8.46 6.29 1.03
CA LEU A 51 8.72 4.85 1.10
C LEU A 51 8.23 4.25 2.43
N VAL A 52 8.54 4.89 3.55
CA VAL A 52 8.07 4.45 4.87
C VAL A 52 6.53 4.48 4.95
N GLY A 53 5.90 5.51 4.38
CA GLY A 53 4.44 5.60 4.27
C GLY A 53 3.84 4.39 3.54
N GLU A 54 4.37 4.04 2.38
CA GLU A 54 3.86 2.89 1.60
C GLU A 54 4.14 1.54 2.28
N GLU A 55 5.27 1.40 3.00
CA GLU A 55 5.52 0.19 3.80
C GLU A 55 4.49 0.03 4.94
N HIS A 56 4.02 1.14 5.53
CA HIS A 56 2.92 1.11 6.50
C HIS A 56 1.56 0.79 5.84
N HIS A 57 1.29 1.32 4.65
CA HIS A 57 0.08 0.96 3.91
C HIS A 57 0.07 -0.53 3.56
N LEU A 58 1.19 -1.07 3.06
CA LEU A 58 1.35 -2.47 2.74
C LEU A 58 1.09 -3.38 3.96
N ASP A 59 1.70 -3.09 5.11
CA ASP A 59 1.49 -3.84 6.37
C ASP A 59 0.03 -3.82 6.82
N TRP A 60 -0.62 -2.65 6.71
CA TRP A 60 -2.04 -2.53 7.06
C TRP A 60 -2.93 -3.39 6.16
N ILE A 61 -2.70 -3.35 4.83
CA ILE A 61 -3.49 -4.12 3.84
C ILE A 61 -3.27 -5.62 4.04
N GLU A 62 -2.02 -6.07 4.24
CA GLU A 62 -1.71 -7.48 4.53
C GLU A 62 -2.44 -7.95 5.80
N THR A 63 -2.47 -7.12 6.83
CA THR A 63 -3.23 -7.40 8.06
C THR A 63 -4.73 -7.52 7.78
N GLN A 64 -5.30 -6.65 6.94
CA GLN A 64 -6.72 -6.72 6.58
C GLN A 64 -7.05 -8.02 5.84
N LEU A 65 -6.24 -8.39 4.86
CA LEU A 65 -6.42 -9.62 4.09
C LEU A 65 -6.27 -10.86 4.98
N SER A 66 -5.30 -10.87 5.90
CA SER A 66 -5.16 -11.94 6.88
C SER A 66 -6.39 -12.05 7.79
N MET A 67 -6.96 -10.93 8.23
CA MET A 67 -8.22 -10.97 9.00
C MET A 67 -9.36 -11.56 8.18
N ILE A 68 -9.51 -11.15 6.91
CA ILE A 68 -10.53 -11.72 6.02
C ILE A 68 -10.35 -13.25 5.90
N ASP A 69 -9.12 -13.73 5.75
CA ASP A 69 -8.82 -15.17 5.68
C ASP A 69 -9.15 -15.90 6.99
N ASP A 70 -8.89 -15.28 8.15
CA ASP A 70 -9.11 -15.89 9.46
C ASP A 70 -10.60 -15.95 9.88
N ILE A 71 -11.37 -14.88 9.65
CA ILE A 71 -12.75 -14.75 10.16
C ILE A 71 -13.83 -14.81 9.08
N GLY A 72 -13.45 -14.76 7.81
CA GLY A 72 -14.34 -14.68 6.67
C GLY A 72 -14.84 -13.25 6.39
N ILE A 73 -15.12 -12.97 5.11
CA ILE A 73 -15.47 -11.65 4.61
C ILE A 73 -16.69 -11.02 5.31
N GLU A 74 -17.73 -11.79 5.63
CA GLU A 74 -18.93 -11.23 6.26
C GLU A 74 -18.67 -10.74 7.69
N ARG A 75 -17.80 -11.43 8.46
CA ARG A 75 -17.44 -11.01 9.82
C ARG A 75 -16.49 -9.82 9.80
N TYR A 76 -15.55 -9.81 8.85
CA TYR A 76 -14.67 -8.67 8.63
C TYR A 76 -15.47 -7.40 8.30
N LEU A 77 -16.40 -7.48 7.35
CA LEU A 77 -17.27 -6.35 7.01
C LEU A 77 -18.10 -5.90 8.21
N GLN A 78 -18.57 -6.82 9.05
CA GLN A 78 -19.28 -6.47 10.27
C GLN A 78 -18.40 -5.74 11.28
N SER A 79 -17.13 -6.13 11.46
CA SER A 79 -16.19 -5.44 12.36
C SER A 79 -15.88 -4.02 11.91
N SER A 80 -15.90 -3.74 10.60
CA SER A 80 -15.63 -2.41 10.05
C SER A 80 -16.84 -1.45 10.12
N ILE A 81 -17.98 -1.87 10.65
CA ILE A 81 -19.16 -1.01 10.80
C ILE A 81 -18.95 -0.09 12.01
N GLY A 82 -18.82 1.22 11.77
CA GLY A 82 -18.81 2.24 12.83
C GLY A 82 -17.43 2.53 13.43
N GLU A 83 -16.37 2.04 12.80
CA GLU A 83 -15.01 2.54 13.05
C GLU A 83 -14.85 3.90 12.34
N GLU A 84 -14.33 4.92 13.06
CA GLU A 84 -13.99 6.26 12.54
C GLU A 84 -12.57 6.31 11.97
#